data_AF-A0A560MI23-F1
#
_entry.id   AF-A0A560MI23-F1
#
_cell.length_a   1.000
_cell.length_b   1.000
_cell.length_c   1.000
_cell.angle_alpha   90.00
_cell.angle_beta   90.00
_cell.angle_gamma   90.00
#
_symmetry.space_group_name_H-M   'P 1'
#
loop_
_entity.id
_entity.type
_entity.pdbx_description
1 polymer ?
#
loop_
_entity_poly.entity_id
_entity_poly.type
_entity_poly.pdbx_seq_one_letter_code
_entity_poly.pdbx_strand_id
1 'polypeptide(L)' 'MNAMELALQPLRRHLARLVARCVALLDGVVNPYHPELYYMRGPGPKCRARRQAVLRD' A
#
# COMPACT_ATOMS: atom_id res chain seq x y z
N MET A 1 -16.28 -32.65 -15.91
CA MET A 1 -15.65 -31.87 -14.82
C MET A 1 -15.63 -32.77 -13.60
N ASN A 2 -14.46 -33.15 -13.13
CA ASN A 2 -14.35 -34.22 -12.13
C ASN A 2 -14.79 -33.68 -10.76
N ALA A 3 -15.64 -34.42 -10.04
CA ALA A 3 -16.19 -33.99 -8.74
C ALA A 3 -15.10 -33.62 -7.71
N MET A 4 -13.93 -34.24 -7.85
CA MET A 4 -12.73 -33.99 -7.05
C MET A 4 -12.11 -32.61 -7.30
N GLU A 5 -12.22 -32.05 -8.52
CA GLU A 5 -11.74 -30.71 -8.84
C GLU A 5 -12.60 -29.63 -8.19
N LEU A 6 -13.91 -29.85 -8.08
CA LEU A 6 -14.87 -28.94 -7.41
C LEU A 6 -14.60 -28.85 -5.90
N ALA A 7 -14.27 -29.97 -5.26
CA ALA A 7 -13.93 -30.02 -3.84
C ALA A 7 -12.61 -29.31 -3.52
N LEU A 8 -11.68 -29.24 -4.48
CA LEU A 8 -10.37 -28.60 -4.30
C LEU A 8 -10.38 -27.09 -4.58
N GLN A 9 -11.36 -26.59 -5.34
CA GLN A 9 -11.54 -25.15 -5.62
C GLN A 9 -11.54 -24.26 -4.36
N PRO A 10 -12.32 -24.56 -3.30
CA PRO A 10 -12.33 -23.70 -2.12
C PRO A 10 -10.96 -23.67 -1.45
N LEU A 11 -10.29 -24.82 -1.31
CA LEU A 11 -8.94 -24.88 -0.73
C LEU A 11 -7.95 -24.04 -1.53
N ARG A 12 -7.95 -24.16 -2.87
CA ARG A 12 -7.10 -23.35 -3.76
C ARG A 12 -7.37 -21.85 -3.62
N ARG A 13 -8.64 -21.44 -3.47
CA ARG A 13 -9.00 -20.03 -3.24
C ARG A 13 -8.54 -19.51 -1.89
N HIS A 14 -8.53 -20.34 -0.85
CA HIS A 14 -8.02 -19.94 0.47
C HIS A 14 -6.50 -19.81 0.45
N LEU A 15 -5.80 -20.77 -0.16
CA LEU A 15 -4.35 -20.71 -0.34
C LEU A 15 -3.93 -19.50 -1.19
N ALA A 16 -4.63 -19.23 -2.30
CA ALA A 16 -4.36 -18.06 -3.14
C ALA A 16 -4.52 -16.74 -2.36
N ARG A 17 -5.56 -16.63 -1.51
CA ARG A 17 -5.75 -15.46 -0.65
C ARG A 17 -4.65 -15.32 0.41
N LEU A 18 -4.19 -16.43 0.98
CA LEU A 18 -3.10 -16.43 1.95
C LEU A 18 -1.79 -15.97 1.28
N VAL A 19 -1.46 -16.54 0.12
CA VAL A 19 -0.28 -16.16 -0.67
C VAL A 19 -0.34 -14.69 -1.04
N ALA A 20 -1.48 -14.19 -1.54
CA ALA A 20 -1.62 -12.78 -1.90
C ALA A 20 -1.39 -11.84 -0.71
N ARG A 21 -1.89 -12.20 0.49
CA ARG A 21 -1.61 -11.44 1.73
C ARG A 21 -0.13 -11.45 2.11
N CYS A 22 0.51 -12.61 2.04
CA CYS A 22 1.93 -12.73 2.36
C CYS A 22 2.79 -11.90 1.40
N VAL A 23 2.49 -11.94 0.10
CA VAL A 23 3.18 -11.14 -0.92
C VAL A 23 3.01 -9.64 -0.63
N ALA A 24 1.80 -9.17 -0.32
CA ALA A 24 1.59 -7.76 0.00
C ALA A 24 2.34 -7.30 1.27
N LEU A 25 2.46 -8.16 2.29
CA LEU A 25 3.23 -7.87 3.49
C LEU A 25 4.73 -7.81 3.18
N LEU A 26 5.23 -8.77 2.40
CA LEU A 26 6.63 -8.78 1.97
C LEU A 26 6.96 -7.56 1.14
N ASP A 27 6.08 -7.14 0.23
CA ASP A 27 6.26 -5.94 -0.56
C ASP A 27 6.35 -4.69 0.34
N GLY A 28 5.50 -4.57 1.37
CA GLY A 28 5.59 -3.46 2.33
C GLY A 28 6.88 -3.45 3.18
N VAL A 29 7.47 -4.63 3.46
CA VAL A 29 8.70 -4.75 4.26
C VAL A 29 9.95 -4.59 3.41
N VAL A 30 9.93 -5.09 2.18
CA VAL A 30 11.07 -5.08 1.25
C VAL A 30 11.12 -3.79 0.44
N ASN A 31 10.01 -3.04 0.34
CA ASN A 31 10.00 -1.74 -0.32
C ASN A 31 10.99 -0.80 0.39
N PRO A 32 12.10 -0.43 -0.28
CA PRO A 32 13.07 0.47 0.32
C PRO A 32 12.36 1.77 0.68
N TYR A 33 12.65 2.30 1.87
CA TYR A 33 12.18 3.63 2.20
C TYR A 33 12.81 4.60 1.19
N HIS A 34 12.02 5.03 0.20
CA HIS A 34 12.37 6.02 -0.82
C HIS A 34 11.77 7.36 -0.40
N PRO A 35 12.43 8.10 0.52
CA PRO A 35 11.92 9.39 0.92
C PRO A 35 11.85 10.36 -0.30
N GLU A 36 12.53 10.03 -1.41
CA GLU A 36 12.47 10.68 -2.74
C GLU A 36 11.07 10.95 -3.27
N LEU A 37 10.16 10.01 -3.02
CA LEU A 37 8.76 10.17 -3.41
C LEU A 37 7.99 11.12 -2.50
N TYR A 38 8.53 11.43 -1.32
CA TYR A 38 7.86 12.21 -0.27
C TYR A 38 8.36 13.65 -0.20
N TYR A 39 9.60 13.96 -0.62
CA TYR A 39 10.07 15.36 -0.66
C TYR A 39 9.55 16.17 -1.86
N MET A 40 8.90 15.53 -2.82
CA MET A 40 8.24 16.23 -3.93
C MET A 40 6.78 16.60 -3.60
N ARG A 41 6.25 16.16 -2.45
CA ARG A 41 5.04 16.79 -1.88
C ARG A 41 5.47 18.16 -1.40
N GLY A 42 5.22 19.18 -2.22
CA GLY A 42 5.46 20.58 -1.88
C GLY A 42 4.94 20.98 -0.48
N PRO A 43 5.19 22.21 -0.03
CA PRO A 43 5.12 22.62 1.37
C PRO A 43 3.93 22.00 2.11
N GLY A 44 4.23 21.19 3.12
CA GLY A 44 3.23 20.51 3.93
C GLY A 44 2.25 21.49 4.59
N PRO A 45 1.14 21.01 5.18
CA PRO A 45 0.08 21.86 5.73
C PRO A 45 0.59 22.96 6.67
N LYS A 46 1.60 22.64 7.49
CA LYS A 46 2.27 23.59 8.39
C LYS A 46 3.03 24.70 7.65
N CYS A 47 3.66 24.36 6.52
CA CYS A 47 4.37 25.33 5.68
C CYS A 47 3.40 26.21 4.89
N ARG A 48 2.25 25.65 4.43
CA ARG A 48 1.16 26.45 3.85
C ARG A 48 0.54 27.41 4.85
N ALA A 49 0.24 26.96 6.06
CA ALA A 49 -0.32 27.83 7.11
C ALA A 49 0.60 29.01 7.44
N ARG A 50 1.92 28.78 7.53
CA ARG A 50 2.90 29.86 7.75
C ARG A 50 2.91 30.87 6.61
N ARG A 51 2.88 30.43 5.35
CA ARG A 51 2.82 31.35 4.20
C ARG A 51 1.53 32.18 4.19
N GLN A 52 0.40 31.59 4.55
CA GLN A 52 -0.88 32.29 4.65
C GLN A 52 -0.90 33.33 5.77
N ALA A 53 -0.22 33.06 6.90
CA ALA A 53 -0.05 34.04 7.96
C ALA A 53 0.79 35.24 7.48
N VAL A 54 1.92 34.97 6.83
CA VAL A 54 2.82 36.01 6.30
C VAL A 54 2.20 36.84 5.17
N LEU A 55 1.27 36.28 4.39
CA LEU A 55 0.55 37.00 3.34
C LEU A 55 -0.63 37.85 3.84
N ARG A 56 -1.02 37.72 5.11
CA ARG A 56 -2.12 38.47 5.72
C ARG A 56 -1.67 39.67 6.56
N ASP A 57 -0.38 39.78 6.84
CA ASP A 57 0.27 40.94 7.46
C ASP A 57 0.76 41.92 6.37
#